data_AF-A0A377TIW1-F1
#
_entry.id   AF-A0A377TIW1-F1
#
_cell.length_a   1.000
_cell.length_b   1.000
_cell.length_c   1.000
_cell.angle_alpha   90.00
_cell.angle_beta   90.00
_cell.angle_gamma   90.00
#
_symmetry.space_group_name_H-M   'P 1'
#
loop_
_entity.id
_entity.type
_entity.pdbx_description
1 polymer ?
#
loop_
_entity_poly.entity_id
_entity_poly.type
_entity_poly.pdbx_seq_one_letter_code
_entity_poly.pdbx_strand_id
1 'polypeptide(L)'
;MRAEREAVARRHRSQGQEEAEKLRATADYEVTKTLAEAERQGRILRGEGDAESAKLFADAFSQDPGFYSFIRSLRAYEKSFQSNQDVMVLSPDSDFFRYMRSPDSARK
;
A
#
# COMPACT_ATOMS: atom_id res chain seq x y z
N MET A 1 11.75 51.21 45.34
CA MET A 1 11.39 51.47 43.92
C MET A 1 12.10 50.58 42.88
N ARG A 2 13.41 50.26 42.94
CA ARG A 2 14.06 49.35 41.95
C ARG A 2 13.62 47.87 42.07
N ALA A 3 13.50 47.36 43.29
CA ALA A 3 13.13 45.97 43.56
C ALA A 3 11.72 45.59 43.04
N GLU A 4 10.76 46.51 43.11
CA GLU A 4 9.40 46.30 42.59
C GLU A 4 9.38 46.20 41.06
N ARG A 5 10.17 47.04 40.37
CA ARG A 5 10.31 46.97 38.91
C ARG A 5 10.96 45.66 38.46
N GLU A 6 11.96 45.19 39.19
CA GLU A 6 12.56 43.88 38.93
C GLU A 6 11.57 42.73 39.15
N ALA A 7 10.76 42.78 40.20
CA ALA A 7 9.75 41.77 40.47
C ALA A 7 8.70 41.70 39.35
N VAL A 8 8.24 42.86 38.86
CA VAL A 8 7.31 42.95 37.73
C VAL A 8 7.95 42.42 36.44
N ALA A 9 9.19 42.78 36.14
CA ALA A 9 9.92 42.27 34.98
C ALA A 9 10.19 40.75 35.05
N ARG A 10 10.42 40.19 36.25
CA ARG A 10 10.52 38.73 36.44
C ARG A 10 9.18 38.05 36.21
N ARG A 11 8.07 38.61 36.73
CA ARG A 11 6.72 38.06 36.54
C ARG A 11 6.32 38.03 35.06
N HIS A 12 6.55 39.11 34.31
CA HIS A 12 6.24 39.13 32.87
C HIS A 12 7.08 38.14 32.05
N ARG A 13 8.37 37.98 32.38
CA ARG A 13 9.22 36.97 31.73
C ARG A 13 8.76 35.54 32.03
N SER A 14 8.38 35.26 33.28
CA SER A 14 7.85 33.96 33.67
C SER A 14 6.53 33.64 32.96
N GLN A 15 5.62 34.62 32.87
CA GLN A 15 4.35 34.46 32.14
C GLN A 15 4.59 34.24 30.64
N GLY A 16 5.51 34.99 30.03
CA GLY A 16 5.87 34.79 28.62
C GLY A 16 6.49 33.42 28.35
N GLN A 17 7.30 32.89 29.28
CA GLN A 17 7.84 31.54 29.18
C GLN A 17 6.73 30.48 29.30
N GLU A 18 5.82 30.63 30.26
CA GLU A 18 4.71 29.69 30.46
C GLU A 18 3.79 29.62 29.22
N GLU A 19 3.40 30.78 28.68
CA GLU A 19 2.60 30.86 27.45
C GLU A 19 3.35 30.27 26.25
N ALA A 20 4.65 30.52 26.13
CA ALA A 20 5.46 29.96 25.05
C ALA A 20 5.58 28.43 25.16
N GLU A 21 5.73 27.88 26.35
CA GLU A 21 5.77 26.43 26.58
C GLU A 21 4.43 25.78 26.27
N LYS A 22 3.32 26.38 26.72
CA LYS A 22 1.96 25.92 26.38
C LYS A 22 1.73 25.90 24.87
N LEU A 23 2.13 26.96 24.18
CA LEU A 23 1.98 27.07 22.73
C LEU A 23 2.80 25.99 22.00
N ARG A 24 4.05 25.77 22.42
CA ARG A 24 4.90 24.72 21.84
C ARG A 24 4.32 23.34 22.07
N ALA A 25 3.89 23.03 23.29
CA ALA A 25 3.29 21.74 23.61
C ALA A 25 2.00 21.47 22.80
N THR A 26 1.19 22.52 22.59
CA THR A 26 -0.01 22.43 21.75
C THR A 26 0.35 22.18 20.29
N ALA A 27 1.34 22.90 19.76
CA ALA A 27 1.80 22.72 18.39
C ALA A 27 2.36 21.30 18.16
N ASP A 28 3.17 20.79 19.09
CA ASP A 28 3.74 19.45 19.01
C ASP A 28 2.64 18.37 19.04
N TYR A 29 1.62 18.57 19.87
CA TYR A 29 0.45 17.71 19.93
C TYR A 29 -0.34 17.74 18.61
N GLU A 30 -0.60 18.92 18.04
CA GLU A 30 -1.33 19.08 16.78
C GLU A 30 -0.60 18.44 15.60
N VAL A 31 0.73 18.59 15.52
CA VAL A 31 1.56 17.93 14.51
C VAL A 31 1.41 16.42 14.63
N THR A 32 1.58 15.88 15.83
CA THR A 32 1.49 14.43 16.07
C THR A 32 0.11 13.89 15.72
N LYS A 33 -0.95 14.58 16.14
CA LYS A 33 -2.33 14.22 15.84
C LYS A 33 -2.58 14.21 14.33
N THR A 34 -2.18 15.27 13.64
CA THR A 34 -2.41 15.42 12.19
C THR A 34 -1.70 14.33 11.40
N LEU A 35 -0.44 14.03 11.74
CA LEU A 35 0.31 12.94 11.11
C LEU A 35 -0.35 11.58 11.36
N ALA A 36 -0.75 11.31 12.60
CA ALA A 36 -1.43 10.06 12.94
C ALA A 36 -2.77 9.90 12.21
N GLU A 37 -3.56 10.97 12.10
CA GLU A 37 -4.82 10.97 11.35
C GLU A 37 -4.60 10.77 9.85
N ALA A 38 -3.60 11.43 9.27
CA ALA A 38 -3.23 11.27 7.86
C ALA A 38 -2.77 9.84 7.56
N GLU A 39 -1.91 9.26 8.41
CA GLU A 39 -1.50 7.86 8.26
C GLU A 39 -2.67 6.88 8.40
N ARG A 40 -3.54 7.11 9.39
CA ARG A 40 -4.74 6.28 9.58
C ARG A 40 -5.61 6.32 8.32
N GLN A 41 -5.89 7.51 7.81
CA GLN A 41 -6.71 7.68 6.62
C GLN A 41 -6.06 7.04 5.39
N GLY A 42 -4.74 7.20 5.22
CA GLY A 42 -4.00 6.58 4.14
C GLY A 42 -4.04 5.05 4.19
N ARG A 43 -3.94 4.45 5.39
CA ARG A 43 -4.06 3.00 5.57
C ARG A 43 -5.47 2.50 5.28
N ILE A 44 -6.49 3.22 5.72
CA ILE A 44 -7.90 2.89 5.44
C ILE A 44 -8.14 2.90 3.93
N LEU A 45 -7.81 4.00 3.25
CA LEU A 45 -8.05 4.16 1.82
C LEU A 45 -7.31 3.09 1.00
N ARG A 46 -6.08 2.75 1.38
CA ARG A 46 -5.34 1.66 0.74
C ARG A 46 -6.01 0.31 0.96
N GLY A 47 -6.45 0.02 2.19
CA GLY A 47 -7.16 -1.22 2.50
C GLY A 47 -8.49 -1.35 1.75
N GLU A 48 -9.23 -0.25 1.62
CA GLU A 48 -10.47 -0.18 0.83
C GLU A 48 -10.21 -0.41 -0.65
N GLY A 49 -9.19 0.24 -1.22
CA GLY A 49 -8.79 0.05 -2.61
C GLY A 49 -8.29 -1.36 -2.93
N ASP A 50 -7.53 -1.97 -2.01
CA ASP A 50 -7.07 -3.36 -2.14
C ASP A 50 -8.26 -4.33 -2.07
N ALA A 51 -9.20 -4.09 -1.15
CA ALA A 51 -10.42 -4.91 -1.02
C ALA A 51 -11.33 -4.79 -2.26
N GLU A 52 -11.53 -3.58 -2.77
CA GLU A 52 -12.32 -3.35 -3.99
C GLU A 52 -11.65 -3.98 -5.21
N SER A 53 -10.33 -3.83 -5.35
CA SER A 53 -9.57 -4.46 -6.43
C SER A 53 -9.67 -5.98 -6.36
N ALA A 54 -9.49 -6.58 -5.17
CA ALA A 54 -9.61 -8.01 -4.98
C ALA A 54 -11.03 -8.51 -5.29
N LYS A 55 -12.05 -7.75 -4.89
CA LYS A 55 -13.45 -8.06 -5.21
C LYS A 55 -13.72 -7.99 -6.71
N LEU A 56 -13.33 -6.91 -7.38
CA LEU A 56 -13.48 -6.76 -8.83
C LEU A 56 -12.77 -7.89 -9.59
N PHE A 57 -11.55 -8.23 -9.15
CA PHE A 57 -10.83 -9.38 -9.70
C PHE A 57 -11.61 -10.68 -9.49
N ALA A 58 -12.06 -10.96 -8.27
CA ALA A 58 -12.84 -12.16 -7.97
C ALA A 58 -14.14 -12.23 -8.79
N ASP A 59 -14.87 -11.12 -8.91
CA ASP A 59 -16.12 -11.01 -9.66
C ASP A 59 -15.86 -11.22 -11.16
N ALA A 60 -14.85 -10.56 -11.73
CA ALA A 60 -14.47 -10.72 -13.13
C ALA A 60 -14.00 -12.16 -13.45
N PHE A 61 -13.25 -12.79 -12.54
CA PHE A 61 -12.76 -14.16 -12.74
C PHE A 61 -13.82 -15.23 -12.47
N SER A 62 -14.85 -14.93 -11.69
CA SER A 62 -15.98 -15.84 -11.44
C SER A 62 -16.96 -15.91 -12.62
N GLN A 63 -16.97 -14.89 -13.50
CA GLN A 63 -17.83 -14.88 -14.69
C GLN A 63 -17.43 -15.92 -15.74
N ASP A 64 -16.13 -16.17 -15.93
CA ASP A 64 -15.62 -17.25 -16.79
C ASP A 64 -14.28 -17.80 -16.29
N PRO A 65 -14.32 -18.89 -15.48
CA PRO A 65 -13.12 -19.56 -14.98
C PRO A 65 -12.20 -20.12 -16.09
N GLY A 66 -12.77 -20.44 -17.26
CA GLY A 66 -12.04 -20.97 -18.42
C GLY A 66 -11.21 -19.88 -19.09
N PHE A 67 -11.83 -18.71 -19.34
CA PHE A 67 -11.14 -17.54 -19.86
C PHE A 67 -10.05 -17.03 -18.91
N TYR A 68 -10.28 -17.07 -17.59
CA TYR A 68 -9.26 -16.74 -16.59
C TYR A 68 -8.04 -17.66 -16.68
N SER A 69 -8.27 -18.97 -16.68
CA SER A 69 -7.19 -19.97 -16.75
C SER A 69 -6.36 -19.78 -18.02
N PHE A 70 -7.01 -19.42 -19.13
CA PHE A 70 -6.36 -19.09 -20.39
C PHE A 70 -5.48 -17.82 -20.29
N ILE A 71 -6.04 -16.67 -19.87
CA ILE A 71 -5.30 -15.40 -19.76
C ILE A 71 -4.15 -15.47 -18.75
N ARG A 72 -4.37 -16.15 -17.61
CA ARG A 72 -3.32 -16.37 -16.60
C ARG A 72 -2.17 -17.20 -17.16
N SER A 73 -2.48 -18.23 -17.95
CA SER A 73 -1.47 -19.04 -18.63
C SER A 73 -0.67 -18.20 -19.65
N LEU A 74 -1.35 -17.36 -20.46
CA LEU A 74 -0.68 -16.47 -21.42
C LEU A 74 0.26 -15.46 -20.74
N ARG A 75 -0.17 -14.83 -19.65
CA ARG A 75 0.70 -13.92 -18.87
C ARG A 75 1.89 -14.65 -18.23
N ALA A 76 1.67 -15.90 -17.79
CA ALA A 76 2.76 -16.72 -17.27
C ALA A 76 3.79 -17.05 -18.36
N TYR A 77 3.35 -17.31 -19.60
CA TYR A 77 4.25 -17.47 -20.75
C TYR A 77 5.04 -16.19 -20.98
N GLU A 78 4.36 -15.05 -21.13
CA GLU A 78 5.01 -13.75 -21.38
C GLU A 78 6.09 -13.45 -20.32
N LYS A 79 5.76 -13.62 -19.03
CA LYS A 79 6.71 -13.38 -17.95
C LYS A 79 7.89 -14.35 -17.96
N SER A 80 7.66 -15.62 -18.33
CA SER A 80 8.73 -16.62 -18.39
C SER A 80 9.67 -16.40 -19.58
N PHE A 81 9.20 -15.73 -20.64
CA PHE A 81 10.01 -15.41 -21.83
C PHE A 81 10.61 -13.99 -21.81
N GLN A 82 10.31 -13.17 -20.80
CA GLN A 82 10.89 -11.82 -20.66
C GLN A 82 12.37 -11.84 -20.22
N SER A 83 12.84 -12.92 -19.60
CA SER A 83 14.25 -13.13 -19.25
C SER A 83 14.92 -13.98 -20.34
N ASN A 84 15.81 -13.38 -21.13
CA ASN A 84 16.56 -14.05 -22.20
C ASN A 84 17.54 -15.15 -21.72
N GLN A 85 17.50 -15.57 -20.44
CA GLN A 85 18.45 -16.54 -19.85
C GLN A 85 17.79 -17.74 -19.13
N ASP A 86 16.47 -17.91 -19.22
CA ASP A 86 15.79 -18.93 -18.43
C ASP A 86 15.79 -20.30 -19.16
N VAL A 87 16.70 -21.20 -18.76
CA VAL A 87 16.64 -22.63 -19.16
C VAL A 87 15.42 -23.26 -18.50
N MET A 88 14.35 -23.45 -19.26
CA MET A 88 13.09 -24.01 -18.74
C MET A 88 13.12 -25.54 -18.82
N VAL A 89 13.22 -26.22 -17.67
CA VAL A 89 13.08 -27.69 -17.58
C VAL A 89 11.60 -28.02 -17.42
N LEU A 90 11.00 -28.60 -18.45
CA LEU A 90 9.57 -28.93 -18.48
C LEU A 90 9.39 -30.44 -18.52
N SER A 91 8.51 -30.95 -17.66
CA SER A 91 8.02 -32.32 -17.80
C SER A 91 7.18 -32.44 -19.08
N PRO A 92 7.26 -33.55 -19.84
CA PRO A 92 6.40 -33.82 -21.00
C PRO A 92 4.89 -33.67 -20.69
N ASP A 93 4.51 -34.01 -19.46
CA ASP A 93 3.12 -33.96 -18.96
C ASP A 93 2.74 -32.59 -18.35
N SER A 94 3.58 -31.57 -18.54
CA SER A 94 3.33 -30.26 -17.93
C SER A 94 2.11 -29.57 -18.53
N ASP A 95 1.13 -29.28 -17.66
CA ASP A 95 -0.03 -28.45 -17.97
C ASP A 95 0.32 -27.00 -18.28
N PHE A 96 1.59 -26.60 -18.08
CA PHE A 96 2.03 -25.24 -18.31
C PHE A 96 1.67 -24.79 -19.72
N PHE A 97 2.02 -25.54 -20.77
CA PHE A 97 1.70 -25.20 -22.18
C PHE A 97 0.35 -25.73 -22.70
N ARG A 98 -0.60 -26.11 -21.81
CA ARG A 98 -1.88 -26.71 -22.22
C ARG A 98 -2.61 -25.93 -23.33
N TYR A 99 -2.56 -24.60 -23.29
CA TYR A 99 -3.21 -23.72 -24.27
C TYR A 99 -2.38 -23.40 -25.52
N MET A 100 -1.09 -23.76 -25.56
CA MET A 100 -0.26 -23.68 -26.78
C MET A 100 -0.22 -24.99 -27.56
N ARG A 101 -0.63 -26.11 -26.94
CA ARG A 101 -0.80 -27.39 -27.64
C ARG A 101 -2.07 -27.30 -28.51
N SER A 102 -1.97 -27.67 -29.79
CA SER A 102 -3.16 -27.76 -30.65
C SER A 102 -4.17 -28.77 -30.07
N PRO A 103 -5.49 -28.56 -30.26
CA PRO A 103 -6.55 -29.45 -29.77
C PRO A 103 -6.53 -30.87 -30.38
N ASP A 104 -5.51 -31.23 -31.17
CA ASP A 104 -5.44 -32.43 -31.99
C ASP A 104 -4.41 -33.47 -31.50
N SER A 105 -4.06 -33.44 -30.21
CA SER A 105 -3.14 -34.44 -29.62
C SER A 105 -3.81 -35.47 -28.70
N ALA A 106 -5.14 -35.41 -28.53
CA ALA A 106 -5.91 -36.40 -27.77
C ALA A 106 -6.59 -37.47 -28.66
N ARG A 107 -6.09 -37.69 -29.88
CA ARG A 107 -6.44 -38.86 -30.70
C ARG A 107 -5.18 -39.62 -31.06
N LYS A 108 -4.76 -40.51 -30.16
CA LYS A 108 -4.18 -41.81 -30.47
C LYS A 108 -4.28 -42.71 -29.24
#